data_AF-A0A7S0G108-F1
#
_entry.id   AF-A0A7S0G108-F1
#
_cell.length_a   1.000
_cell.length_b   1.000
_cell.length_c   1.000
_cell.angle_alpha   90.00
_cell.angle_beta   90.00
_cell.angle_gamma   90.00
#
_symmetry.space_group_name_H-M   'P 1'
#
loop_
_entity.id
_entity.type
_entity.pdbx_description
1 polymer ?
#
loop_
_entity_poly.entity_id
_entity_poly.type
_entity_poly.pdbx_seq_one_letter_code
_entity_poly.pdbx_strand_id
1 'polypeptide(L)'
;GKDENLLWTSLIKTIVFSWIFLAFASYIHGMAFVCASNVYAKRLRSCSRMGVDLPDRQFRTNLDRLPDSDGVEKIELLAVGRRAVRRGELDAVIRNISGQRGSIAVYNALFQKYKIIDKRAAQEGLELYAEKWDDAKENPGKHPNIDRLMLVVSEDMTLVGKINGKYSS
;
A
#
# COMPACT_ATOMS: atom_id res chain seq x y z
N GLY A 1 -16.05 24.42 58.05
CA GLY A 1 -14.73 25.08 57.96
C GLY A 1 -13.61 24.18 57.42
N LYS A 2 -13.52 22.91 57.84
CA LYS A 2 -12.55 21.95 57.28
C LYS A 2 -13.13 21.14 56.10
N ASP A 3 -14.45 20.99 56.04
CA ASP A 3 -15.13 20.06 55.11
C ASP A 3 -15.39 20.68 53.73
N GLU A 4 -15.61 21.99 53.66
CA GLU A 4 -15.72 22.73 52.39
C GLU A 4 -14.40 22.72 51.60
N ASN A 5 -13.25 22.81 52.28
CA ASN A 5 -11.93 22.77 51.64
C ASN A 5 -11.60 21.39 51.02
N LEU A 6 -12.18 20.31 51.56
CA LEU A 6 -12.03 18.96 50.99
C LEU A 6 -12.87 18.77 49.73
N LEU A 7 -14.08 19.32 49.67
CA LEU A 7 -14.95 19.23 48.49
C LEU A 7 -14.39 20.02 47.31
N TRP A 8 -13.88 21.23 47.54
CA TRP A 8 -13.25 22.04 46.49
C TRP A 8 -11.96 21.42 45.95
N THR A 9 -11.12 20.84 46.82
CA THR A 9 -9.87 20.20 46.37
C THR A 9 -10.12 18.90 45.59
N SER A 10 -11.19 18.16 45.90
CA SER A 10 -11.56 16.96 45.14
C SER A 10 -12.16 17.30 43.77
N LEU A 11 -12.98 18.36 43.68
CA LEU A 11 -13.55 18.83 42.42
C LEU A 11 -12.47 19.33 41.45
N ILE A 12 -11.51 20.11 41.95
CA ILE A 12 -10.39 20.63 41.15
C ILE A 12 -9.52 19.50 40.61
N LYS A 13 -9.21 18.49 41.43
CA LYS A 13 -8.42 17.34 40.99
C LYS A 13 -9.09 16.60 39.84
N THR A 14 -10.38 16.31 39.92
CA THR A 14 -11.11 15.58 38.85
C THR A 14 -11.14 16.37 37.54
N ILE A 15 -11.34 17.69 37.60
CA ILE A 15 -11.32 18.54 36.41
C ILE A 15 -9.92 18.53 35.79
N VAL A 16 -8.88 18.77 36.58
CA VAL A 16 -7.49 18.80 36.09
C VAL A 16 -7.06 17.45 35.51
N PHE A 17 -7.41 16.32 36.14
CA PHE A 17 -7.14 14.99 35.59
C PHE A 17 -7.87 14.71 34.28
N SER A 18 -9.11 15.18 34.13
CA SER A 18 -9.88 15.06 32.88
C SER A 18 -9.23 15.84 31.74
N TRP A 19 -8.82 17.10 31.98
CA TRP A 19 -8.13 17.92 30.99
C TRP A 19 -6.76 17.35 30.61
N ILE A 20 -6.00 16.81 31.57
CA ILE A 20 -4.72 16.12 31.30
C ILE A 20 -4.96 14.87 30.44
N PHE A 21 -5.99 14.07 30.74
CA PHE A 21 -6.28 12.85 29.99
C PHE A 21 -6.70 13.13 28.54
N LEU A 22 -7.54 14.15 28.33
CA LEU A 22 -7.93 14.63 26.99
C LEU A 22 -6.73 15.17 26.20
N ALA A 23 -5.85 15.94 26.83
CA ALA A 23 -4.61 16.42 26.21
C ALA A 23 -3.68 15.26 25.84
N PHE A 24 -3.55 14.26 26.70
CA PHE A 24 -2.71 13.08 26.46
C PHE A 24 -3.26 12.20 25.34
N ALA A 25 -4.57 12.00 25.27
CA ALA A 25 -5.23 11.23 24.21
C ALA A 25 -5.06 11.90 22.82
N SER A 26 -5.14 13.24 22.77
CA SER A 26 -4.85 14.03 21.56
C SER A 26 -3.38 13.93 21.15
N TYR A 27 -2.46 13.98 22.12
CA TYR A 27 -1.02 13.85 21.88
C TYR A 27 -0.64 12.46 21.33
N ILE A 28 -1.22 11.38 21.87
CA ILE A 28 -0.96 10.01 21.40
C ILE A 28 -1.49 9.80 19.98
N HIS A 29 -2.68 10.32 19.65
CA HIS A 29 -3.19 10.28 18.27
C HIS A 29 -2.31 11.09 17.30
N GLY A 30 -1.84 12.27 17.72
CA GLY A 30 -0.92 13.10 16.93
C GLY A 30 0.42 12.41 16.65
N MET A 31 1.01 11.75 17.65
CA MET A 31 2.28 11.02 17.53
C MET A 31 2.19 9.83 16.57
N ALA A 32 1.04 9.12 16.52
CA ALA A 32 0.82 7.99 15.61
C ALA A 32 0.78 8.44 14.13
N PHE A 33 0.12 9.56 13.84
CA PHE A 33 0.05 10.13 12.48
C PHE A 33 1.42 10.66 12.00
N VAL A 34 2.20 11.27 12.89
CA VAL A 34 3.55 11.75 12.59
C VAL A 34 4.50 10.59 12.31
N CYS A 35 4.43 9.47 13.06
CA CYS A 35 5.30 8.32 12.83
C CYS A 35 5.10 7.67 11.46
N ALA A 36 3.85 7.47 11.01
CA ALA A 36 3.55 6.89 9.70
C ALA A 36 4.11 7.75 8.55
N SER A 37 3.97 9.07 8.67
CA SER A 37 4.45 10.04 7.68
C SER A 37 5.99 10.14 7.68
N ASN A 38 6.62 10.10 8.87
CA ASN A 38 8.07 10.19 8.99
C ASN A 38 8.80 8.92 8.52
N VAL A 39 8.21 7.73 8.66
CA VAL A 39 8.80 6.49 8.13
C VAL A 39 8.85 6.53 6.59
N TYR A 40 7.78 6.97 5.93
CA TYR A 40 7.76 7.20 4.49
C TYR A 40 8.80 8.27 4.08
N ALA A 41 8.83 9.40 4.78
CA ALA A 41 9.77 10.50 4.48
C ALA A 41 11.25 10.20 4.79
N LYS A 42 11.55 9.39 5.82
CA LYS A 42 12.93 8.97 6.13
C LYS A 42 13.49 8.02 5.08
N ARG A 43 12.64 7.16 4.49
CA ARG A 43 13.04 6.25 3.41
C ARG A 43 13.39 7.02 2.12
N LEU A 44 12.68 8.11 1.83
CA LEU A 44 12.95 8.98 0.69
C LEU A 44 14.31 9.71 0.76
N ARG A 45 14.79 10.06 1.96
CA ARG A 45 16.09 10.75 2.13
C ARG A 45 17.32 9.84 2.01
N SER A 46 17.18 8.54 2.28
CA SER A 46 18.33 7.62 2.28
C SER A 46 18.59 6.92 0.93
N CYS A 47 17.59 6.84 0.03
CA CYS A 47 17.74 6.19 -1.27
C CYS A 47 18.39 7.07 -2.35
N SER A 48 18.36 8.41 -2.20
CA SER A 48 18.91 9.34 -3.20
C SER A 48 20.43 9.24 -3.40
N ARG A 49 21.13 8.41 -2.60
CA ARG A 49 22.58 8.16 -2.70
C ARG A 49 22.94 6.85 -3.41
N MET A 50 21.96 6.01 -3.77
CA MET A 50 22.20 4.69 -4.38
C MET A 50 21.83 4.56 -5.87
N GLY A 51 21.50 5.67 -6.57
CA GLY A 51 21.15 5.60 -7.99
C GLY A 51 19.91 4.74 -8.28
N VAL A 52 19.03 4.58 -7.29
CA VAL A 52 17.74 3.90 -7.45
C VAL A 52 16.73 4.99 -7.77
N ASP A 53 16.34 5.10 -9.03
CA ASP A 53 15.27 6.01 -9.45
C ASP A 53 13.99 5.67 -8.69
N LEU A 54 13.56 6.61 -7.85
CA LEU A 54 12.30 6.50 -7.13
C LEU A 54 11.13 6.64 -8.13
N PRO A 55 9.98 5.99 -7.85
CA PRO A 55 8.77 6.21 -8.63
C PRO A 55 8.41 7.70 -8.64
N ASP A 56 8.12 8.20 -9.84
CA ASP A 56 7.56 9.53 -10.07
C ASP A 56 6.14 9.62 -9.49
N ARG A 57 5.67 10.85 -9.28
CA ARG A 57 4.29 11.13 -8.85
C ARG A 57 3.26 10.94 -9.96
N GLN A 58 3.71 10.79 -11.20
CA GLN A 58 2.85 10.52 -12.35
C GLN A 58 2.99 9.07 -12.82
N PHE A 59 1.87 8.35 -12.87
CA PHE A 59 1.79 6.95 -13.29
C PHE A 59 2.34 6.78 -14.70
N ARG A 60 2.02 7.69 -15.61
CA ARG A 60 2.48 7.62 -17.00
C ARG A 60 4.02 7.67 -17.09
N THR A 61 4.65 8.58 -16.34
CA THR A 61 6.10 8.69 -16.28
C THR A 61 6.75 7.44 -15.69
N ASN A 62 6.10 6.79 -14.73
CA ASN A 62 6.57 5.51 -14.20
C ASN A 62 6.53 4.40 -15.25
N LEU A 63 5.47 4.34 -16.07
CA LEU A 63 5.34 3.32 -17.12
C LEU A 63 6.47 3.39 -18.15
N ASP A 64 6.94 4.59 -18.50
CA ASP A 64 8.01 4.79 -19.49
C ASP A 64 9.37 4.23 -19.02
N ARG A 65 9.52 3.97 -17.71
CA ARG A 65 10.74 3.41 -17.09
C ARG A 65 10.66 1.90 -16.87
N LEU A 66 9.50 1.27 -17.11
CA LEU A 66 9.30 -0.16 -16.89
C LEU A 66 9.84 -0.97 -18.08
N PRO A 67 10.24 -2.24 -17.84
CA PRO A 67 10.57 -3.15 -18.92
C PRO A 67 9.39 -3.33 -19.89
N ASP A 68 9.73 -3.58 -21.15
CA ASP A 68 8.73 -3.83 -22.19
C ASP A 68 7.82 -5.01 -21.81
N SER A 69 6.54 -4.86 -22.16
CA SER A 69 5.47 -5.83 -21.89
C SER A 69 4.62 -6.14 -23.12
N ASP A 70 5.00 -5.64 -24.31
CA ASP A 70 4.24 -5.87 -25.56
C ASP A 70 4.19 -7.36 -25.95
N GLY A 71 5.17 -8.16 -25.53
CA GLY A 71 5.17 -9.62 -25.71
C GLY A 71 4.21 -10.39 -24.80
N VAL A 72 3.62 -9.75 -23.78
CA VAL A 72 2.72 -10.37 -22.80
C VAL A 72 1.28 -10.26 -23.28
N GLU A 73 0.58 -11.38 -23.40
CA GLU A 73 -0.83 -11.41 -23.77
C GLU A 73 -1.75 -11.30 -22.54
N LYS A 74 -1.42 -12.06 -21.50
CA LYS A 74 -2.14 -12.05 -20.23
C LYS A 74 -1.27 -12.52 -19.08
N ILE A 75 -1.61 -12.07 -17.88
CA ILE A 75 -1.03 -12.52 -16.62
C ILE A 75 -2.15 -13.13 -15.79
N GLU A 76 -2.04 -14.42 -15.51
CA GLU A 76 -2.91 -15.12 -14.57
C GLU A 76 -2.30 -15.01 -13.18
N LEU A 77 -3.09 -14.54 -12.21
CA LEU A 77 -2.66 -14.34 -10.83
C LEU A 77 -3.28 -15.44 -9.97
N LEU A 78 -2.43 -16.15 -9.24
CA LEU A 78 -2.82 -17.19 -8.30
C LEU A 78 -2.57 -16.67 -6.88
N ALA A 79 -3.61 -16.70 -6.04
CA ALA A 79 -3.48 -16.27 -4.66
C ALA A 79 -3.01 -17.42 -3.75
N VAL A 80 -2.06 -17.11 -2.87
CA VAL A 80 -1.57 -18.00 -1.83
C VAL A 80 -1.64 -17.24 -0.50
N GLY A 81 -2.42 -17.76 0.46
CA GLY A 81 -2.57 -17.14 1.77
C GLY A 81 -3.86 -17.56 2.47
N ARG A 82 -4.09 -17.03 3.68
CA ARG A 82 -5.27 -17.36 4.50
C ARG A 82 -6.59 -16.96 3.86
N ARG A 83 -6.58 -15.95 2.99
CA ARG A 83 -7.75 -15.43 2.29
C ARG A 83 -7.90 -15.95 0.85
N ALA A 84 -6.97 -16.78 0.39
CA ALA A 84 -7.13 -17.46 -0.89
C ALA A 84 -8.27 -18.48 -0.75
N VAL A 85 -9.28 -18.40 -1.63
CA VAL A 85 -10.47 -19.28 -1.62
C VAL A 85 -10.05 -20.75 -1.60
N ARG A 86 -9.03 -21.10 -2.38
CA ARG A 86 -8.17 -22.28 -2.21
C ARG A 86 -6.72 -21.90 -2.50
N ARG A 87 -5.78 -22.60 -1.86
CA ARG A 87 -4.34 -22.38 -2.08
C ARG A 87 -3.99 -22.62 -3.55
N GLY A 88 -3.50 -21.59 -4.24
CA GLY A 88 -3.13 -21.68 -5.65
C GLY A 88 -4.33 -21.58 -6.61
N GLU A 89 -5.45 -21.02 -6.17
CA GLU A 89 -6.60 -20.72 -7.04
C GLU A 89 -6.39 -19.42 -7.81
N LEU A 90 -7.01 -19.35 -8.99
CA LEU A 90 -7.01 -18.18 -9.86
C LEU A 90 -7.75 -17.02 -9.18
N ASP A 91 -7.00 -15.99 -8.81
CA ASP A 91 -7.52 -14.74 -8.25
C ASP A 91 -8.01 -13.81 -9.36
N ALA A 92 -7.21 -13.65 -10.41
CA ALA A 92 -7.55 -12.77 -11.52
C ALA A 92 -6.75 -13.04 -12.78
N VAL A 93 -7.25 -12.53 -13.91
CA VAL A 93 -6.54 -12.50 -15.19
C VAL A 93 -6.46 -11.06 -15.66
N ILE A 94 -5.24 -10.53 -15.73
CA ILE A 94 -4.97 -9.24 -16.36
C ILE A 94 -4.70 -9.52 -17.84
N ARG A 95 -5.46 -8.89 -18.74
CA ARG A 95 -5.29 -9.05 -20.19
C ARG A 95 -4.64 -7.82 -20.79
N ASN A 96 -3.81 -8.00 -21.82
CA ASN A 96 -3.21 -6.91 -22.57
C ASN A 96 -4.24 -6.30 -23.54
N ILE A 97 -5.20 -5.58 -22.98
CA ILE A 97 -6.23 -4.81 -23.70
C ILE A 97 -6.16 -3.33 -23.31
N SER A 98 -6.76 -2.47 -24.12
CA SER A 98 -6.92 -1.05 -23.78
C SER A 98 -7.56 -0.89 -22.39
N GLY A 99 -7.00 0.00 -21.57
CA GLY A 99 -7.39 0.16 -20.16
C GLY A 99 -6.63 -0.71 -19.16
N GLN A 100 -6.11 -1.88 -19.55
CA GLN A 100 -5.31 -2.76 -18.67
C GLN A 100 -3.81 -2.81 -19.01
N ARG A 101 -3.39 -2.24 -20.14
CA ARG A 101 -1.99 -2.17 -20.58
C ARG A 101 -1.03 -1.65 -19.49
N GLY A 102 -1.41 -0.59 -18.79
CA GLY A 102 -0.58 -0.02 -17.71
C GLY A 102 -0.36 -1.02 -16.57
N SER A 103 -1.42 -1.75 -16.18
CA SER A 103 -1.31 -2.79 -15.15
C SER A 103 -0.50 -3.99 -15.63
N ILE A 104 -0.58 -4.38 -16.90
CA ILE A 104 0.29 -5.43 -17.46
C ILE A 104 1.77 -5.05 -17.30
N ALA A 105 2.14 -3.82 -17.66
CA ALA A 105 3.52 -3.35 -17.51
C ALA A 105 4.00 -3.39 -16.05
N VAL A 106 3.18 -2.88 -15.12
CA VAL A 106 3.49 -2.89 -13.68
C VAL A 106 3.65 -4.33 -13.16
N TYR A 107 2.66 -5.19 -13.40
CA TYR A 107 2.71 -6.57 -12.88
C TYR A 107 3.84 -7.38 -13.53
N ASN A 108 4.10 -7.20 -14.83
CA ASN A 108 5.24 -7.81 -15.50
C ASN A 108 6.57 -7.38 -14.86
N ALA A 109 6.77 -6.08 -14.63
CA ALA A 109 7.96 -5.56 -13.98
C ALA A 109 8.14 -6.11 -12.56
N LEU A 110 7.06 -6.19 -11.78
CA LEU A 110 7.08 -6.77 -10.43
C LEU A 110 7.45 -8.26 -10.47
N PHE A 111 6.89 -9.05 -11.38
CA PHE A 111 7.23 -10.46 -11.51
C PHE A 111 8.65 -10.69 -12.03
N GLN A 112 9.17 -9.83 -12.90
CA GLN A 112 10.57 -9.91 -13.32
C GLN A 112 11.51 -9.66 -12.14
N LYS A 113 11.20 -8.67 -11.29
CA LYS A 113 12.01 -8.27 -10.13
C LYS A 113 11.92 -9.26 -8.95
N TYR A 114 10.72 -9.70 -8.60
CA TYR A 114 10.45 -10.43 -7.35
C TYR A 114 10.06 -11.90 -7.53
N LYS A 115 9.70 -12.33 -8.76
CA LYS A 115 9.13 -13.65 -9.10
C LYS A 115 7.78 -13.97 -8.47
N ILE A 116 7.54 -13.55 -7.25
CA ILE A 116 6.27 -13.56 -6.53
C ILE A 116 5.96 -12.15 -6.04
N ILE A 117 4.69 -11.81 -5.87
CA ILE A 117 4.29 -10.53 -5.28
C ILE A 117 3.91 -10.80 -3.83
N ASP A 118 4.87 -10.56 -2.93
CA ASP A 118 4.65 -10.52 -1.49
C ASP A 118 4.26 -9.10 -1.02
N LYS A 119 4.12 -8.90 0.30
CA LYS A 119 3.79 -7.59 0.87
C LYS A 119 4.76 -6.48 0.45
N ARG A 120 6.05 -6.77 0.33
CA ARG A 120 7.07 -5.78 -0.05
C ARG A 120 6.95 -5.42 -1.54
N ALA A 121 6.84 -6.43 -2.40
CA ALA A 121 6.65 -6.25 -3.82
C ALA A 121 5.34 -5.49 -4.12
N ALA A 122 4.28 -5.78 -3.37
CA ALA A 122 3.00 -5.10 -3.50
C ALA A 122 3.10 -3.61 -3.10
N GLN A 123 3.82 -3.29 -2.02
CA GLN A 123 4.08 -1.89 -1.64
C GLN A 123 4.81 -1.13 -2.74
N GLU A 124 5.88 -1.69 -3.30
CA GLU A 124 6.60 -1.07 -4.42
C GLU A 124 5.71 -0.94 -5.67
N GLY A 125 4.84 -1.93 -5.92
CA GLY A 125 3.85 -1.86 -6.99
C GLY A 125 2.85 -0.72 -6.82
N LEU A 126 2.37 -0.48 -5.59
CA LEU A 126 1.49 0.65 -5.27
C LEU A 126 2.18 2.00 -5.51
N GLU A 127 3.48 2.10 -5.20
CA GLU A 127 4.26 3.30 -5.47
C GLU A 127 4.39 3.58 -6.98
N LEU A 128 4.51 2.53 -7.82
CA LEU A 128 4.50 2.69 -9.27
C LEU A 128 3.18 3.24 -9.80
N TYR A 129 2.04 2.92 -9.17
CA TYR A 129 0.72 3.43 -9.54
C TYR A 129 0.51 4.92 -9.21
N ALA A 130 1.36 5.51 -8.37
CA ALA A 130 1.41 6.94 -8.07
C ALA A 130 0.01 7.55 -7.81
N GLU A 131 -0.43 8.54 -8.59
CA GLU A 131 -1.73 9.21 -8.40
C GLU A 131 -2.94 8.29 -8.52
N LYS A 132 -2.80 7.15 -9.23
CA LYS A 132 -3.88 6.15 -9.33
C LYS A 132 -4.12 5.42 -8.03
N TRP A 133 -3.09 5.31 -7.18
CA TRP A 133 -3.24 4.71 -5.86
C TRP A 133 -4.13 5.56 -4.95
N ASP A 134 -3.98 6.88 -4.99
CA ASP A 134 -4.81 7.78 -4.18
C ASP A 134 -6.28 7.76 -4.65
N ASP A 135 -6.51 7.75 -5.98
CA ASP A 135 -7.87 7.59 -6.54
C ASP A 135 -8.52 6.25 -6.15
N ALA A 136 -7.74 5.16 -6.04
CA ALA A 136 -8.24 3.86 -5.59
C ALA A 136 -8.62 3.84 -4.10
N LYS A 137 -7.89 4.58 -3.25
CA LYS A 137 -8.24 4.73 -1.82
C LYS A 137 -9.57 5.46 -1.66
N GLU A 138 -9.81 6.49 -2.46
CA GLU A 138 -11.03 7.29 -2.42
C GLU A 138 -12.22 6.55 -3.06
N ASN A 139 -11.96 5.69 -4.05
CA ASN A 139 -12.97 4.98 -4.82
C ASN A 139 -12.69 3.46 -4.88
N PRO A 140 -12.96 2.71 -3.79
CA PRO A 140 -12.74 1.26 -3.76
C PRO A 140 -13.49 0.53 -4.89
N GLY A 141 -12.80 -0.36 -5.61
CA GLY A 141 -13.37 -1.14 -6.71
C GLY A 141 -13.21 -0.48 -8.08
N LYS A 142 -12.83 0.80 -8.15
CA LYS A 142 -12.58 1.51 -9.42
C LYS A 142 -11.33 1.01 -10.12
N HIS A 143 -10.31 0.62 -9.34
CA HIS A 143 -9.02 0.15 -9.84
C HIS A 143 -8.74 -1.26 -9.32
N PRO A 144 -9.38 -2.31 -9.89
CA PRO A 144 -9.33 -3.66 -9.33
C PRO A 144 -7.90 -4.22 -9.17
N ASN A 145 -6.96 -3.77 -10.01
CA ASN A 145 -5.56 -4.18 -9.92
C ASN A 145 -4.78 -3.49 -8.80
N ILE A 146 -5.15 -2.26 -8.44
CA ILE A 146 -4.57 -1.52 -7.31
C ILE A 146 -5.18 -2.03 -6.01
N ASP A 147 -6.51 -2.18 -5.99
CA ASP A 147 -7.25 -2.75 -4.87
C ASP A 147 -6.69 -4.13 -4.47
N ARG A 148 -6.34 -4.96 -5.46
CA ARG A 148 -5.69 -6.25 -5.23
C ARG A 148 -4.34 -6.11 -4.52
N LEU A 149 -3.47 -5.20 -4.97
CA LEU A 149 -2.18 -4.99 -4.31
C LEU A 149 -2.36 -4.45 -2.88
N MET A 150 -3.36 -3.60 -2.65
CA MET A 150 -3.72 -3.16 -1.30
C MET A 150 -4.14 -4.33 -0.41
N LEU A 151 -4.95 -5.26 -0.95
CA LEU A 151 -5.35 -6.48 -0.26
C LEU A 151 -4.15 -7.38 0.08
N VAL A 152 -3.19 -7.51 -0.84
CA VAL A 152 -1.94 -8.26 -0.60
C VAL A 152 -1.18 -7.70 0.59
N VAL A 153 -1.09 -6.38 0.70
CA VAL A 153 -0.41 -5.70 1.81
C VAL A 153 -1.15 -5.84 3.14
N SER A 154 -2.49 -5.81 3.12
CA SER A 154 -3.32 -5.87 4.33
C SER A 154 -3.50 -7.29 4.88
N GLU A 155 -3.67 -8.27 4.00
CA GLU A 155 -4.04 -9.66 4.36
C GLU A 155 -2.85 -10.62 4.41
N ASP A 156 -1.62 -10.10 4.19
CA ASP A 156 -0.39 -10.91 4.12
C ASP A 156 -0.54 -12.08 3.12
N MET A 157 -1.12 -11.74 1.97
CA MET A 157 -1.28 -12.67 0.85
C MET A 157 -0.02 -12.63 -0.02
N THR A 158 0.18 -13.65 -0.83
CA THR A 158 1.18 -13.65 -1.91
C THR A 158 0.48 -13.97 -3.23
N LEU A 159 0.87 -13.26 -4.30
CA LEU A 159 0.42 -13.57 -5.65
C LEU A 159 1.55 -14.26 -6.42
N VAL A 160 1.20 -15.36 -7.08
CA VAL A 160 2.06 -16.06 -8.03
C VAL A 160 1.54 -15.78 -9.43
N GLY A 161 2.41 -15.31 -10.32
CA GLY A 161 2.05 -14.95 -11.68
C GLY A 161 2.37 -16.05 -12.66
N LYS A 162 1.41 -16.39 -13.52
CA LYS A 162 1.64 -17.16 -14.74
C LYS A 162 1.49 -16.21 -15.94
N ILE A 163 2.63 -15.83 -16.51
CA ILE A 163 2.72 -14.91 -17.64
C ILE A 163 2.55 -15.73 -18.92
N ASN A 164 1.56 -15.40 -19.73
CA ASN A 164 1.37 -15.99 -21.05
C ASN A 164 1.70 -14.93 -22.11
N GLY A 165 2.48 -15.29 -23.12
CA GLY A 165 2.91 -14.37 -24.17
C GLY A 165 3.71 -15.09 -25.26
N LYS A 166 4.14 -14.32 -26.28
CA LYS A 166 4.79 -14.84 -27.50
C LYS A 166 6.06 -15.67 -27.27
N TYR A 167 6.69 -15.58 -26.10
CA TYR A 167 7.95 -16.25 -25.78
C TYR A 167 7.87 -17.16 -24.53
N SER A 168 6.66 -17.55 -24.11
CA SER A 168 6.53 -18.53 -23.02
C SER A 168 6.97 -19.91 -23.52
N SER A 169 8.22 -20.28 -23.20
CA SER A 169 8.76 -21.64 -23.39
C SER A 169 8.27 -22.57 -22.28
#